data_AF-A0A497NJ76-F1
#
_entry.id   AF-A0A497NJ76-F1
#
_cell.length_a   1.000
_cell.length_b   1.000
_cell.length_c   1.000
_cell.angle_alpha   90.00
_cell.angle_beta   90.00
_cell.angle_gamma   90.00
#
_symmetry.space_group_name_H-M   'P 1'
#
loop_
_entity.id
_entity.type
_entity.pdbx_description
1 polymer ?
#
loop_
_entity_poly.entity_id
_entity_poly.type
_entity_poly.pdbx_seq_one_letter_code
_entity_poly.pdbx_strand_id
1 'polypeptide(L)'
;NPYNTMVIKTGVTFQARSIMLVRSSNSFVILGGGAGTMIEALLAYLYGIPLIVIEETGYPTDKLKDLAVDGYLDHRKLTKTYFTEDPEEAAEKAYTSAKSRTTQSPRKTENI
;
A
#
# COMPACT_ATOMS: atom_id res chain seq x y z
N ASN A 1 18.12 -5.85 -6.01
CA ASN A 1 18.71 -4.66 -6.68
C ASN A 1 19.97 -4.27 -5.89
N PRO A 2 21.04 -3.73 -6.52
CA PRO A 2 22.26 -3.30 -5.82
C PRO A 2 22.06 -2.30 -4.67
N TYR A 3 20.94 -1.58 -4.62
CA TYR A 3 20.61 -0.64 -3.55
C TYR A 3 19.97 -1.29 -2.30
N ASN A 4 19.78 -2.62 -2.28
CA ASN A 4 19.12 -3.31 -1.17
C ASN A 4 20.12 -3.58 -0.01
N THR A 5 19.82 -3.10 1.20
CA THR A 5 20.59 -3.43 2.41
C THR A 5 20.37 -4.88 2.88
N MET A 6 19.13 -5.38 2.80
CA MET A 6 18.79 -6.76 3.14
C MET A 6 18.02 -7.42 2.00
N VAL A 7 18.34 -8.68 1.71
CA VAL A 7 17.68 -9.47 0.67
C VAL A 7 17.14 -10.75 1.29
N ILE A 8 15.81 -10.88 1.29
CA ILE A 8 15.12 -12.07 1.79
C ILE A 8 14.63 -12.88 0.58
N LYS A 9 15.19 -14.07 0.39
CA LYS A 9 14.74 -15.04 -0.62
C LYS A 9 13.72 -15.98 0.01
N THR A 10 12.45 -15.80 -0.33
CA THR A 10 11.32 -16.46 0.37
C THR A 10 10.98 -17.84 -0.19
N GLY A 11 11.39 -18.18 -1.41
CA GLY A 11 11.06 -19.45 -2.07
C GLY A 11 9.59 -19.60 -2.49
N VAL A 12 8.74 -18.58 -2.25
CA VAL A 12 7.33 -18.58 -2.63
C VAL A 12 7.11 -17.84 -3.96
N THR A 13 5.93 -18.03 -4.55
CA THR A 13 5.51 -17.33 -5.78
C THR A 13 5.41 -15.82 -5.57
N PHE A 14 5.40 -15.05 -6.67
CA PHE A 14 5.32 -13.59 -6.60
C PHE A 14 4.09 -13.09 -5.84
N GLN A 15 2.93 -13.73 -6.06
CA GLN A 15 1.66 -13.36 -5.43
C GLN A 15 1.70 -13.64 -3.93
N ALA A 16 2.23 -14.79 -3.51
CA ALA A 16 2.39 -15.12 -2.10
C ALA A 16 3.37 -14.16 -1.41
N ARG A 17 4.45 -13.77 -2.10
CA ARG A 17 5.42 -12.79 -1.60
C ARG A 17 4.79 -11.41 -1.37
N SER A 18 3.86 -10.98 -2.23
CA SER A 18 3.16 -9.69 -2.08
C SER A 18 2.43 -9.57 -0.74
N ILE A 19 1.86 -10.66 -0.22
CA ILE A 19 1.22 -10.67 1.11
C ILE A 19 2.23 -10.29 2.20
N MET A 20 3.42 -10.89 2.18
CA MET A 20 4.47 -10.60 3.17
C MET A 20 4.97 -9.16 3.06
N LEU A 21 5.20 -8.71 1.82
CA LEU A 21 5.65 -7.35 1.53
C LEU A 21 4.66 -6.31 2.08
N VAL A 22 3.38 -6.43 1.71
CA VAL A 22 2.35 -5.47 2.13
C VAL A 22 2.14 -5.54 3.64
N ARG A 23 2.02 -6.74 4.24
CA ARG A 23 1.82 -6.87 5.70
C ARG A 23 2.96 -6.32 6.55
N SER A 24 4.17 -6.27 6.00
CA SER A 24 5.33 -5.70 6.69
C SER A 24 5.34 -4.16 6.73
N SER A 25 4.39 -3.52 6.05
CA SER A 25 4.35 -2.07 5.87
C SER A 25 3.42 -1.35 6.86
N ASN A 26 3.78 -0.11 7.25
CA ASN A 26 2.92 0.76 8.05
C ASN A 26 2.03 1.68 7.20
N SER A 27 2.49 2.02 5.99
CA SER A 27 1.79 2.68 4.89
C SER A 27 2.27 2.06 3.58
N PHE A 28 1.51 2.19 2.50
CA PHE A 28 1.85 1.62 1.19
C PHE A 28 1.71 2.68 0.10
N VAL A 29 2.78 2.92 -0.66
CA VAL A 29 2.82 3.90 -1.75
C VAL A 29 2.97 3.16 -3.08
N ILE A 30 2.08 3.45 -4.02
CA ILE A 30 2.14 2.94 -5.38
C ILE A 30 2.75 4.00 -6.28
N LEU A 31 3.77 3.62 -7.05
CA LEU A 31 4.38 4.43 -8.11
C LEU A 31 4.36 3.62 -9.40
N GLY A 32 3.27 3.75 -10.16
CA GLY A 32 3.02 2.95 -11.36
C GLY A 32 2.91 1.45 -11.09
N GLY A 33 2.86 0.66 -12.18
CA GLY A 33 2.86 -0.80 -12.13
C GLY A 33 1.64 -1.48 -12.77
N GLY A 34 1.72 -2.81 -12.88
CA GLY A 34 0.71 -3.63 -13.54
C GLY A 34 -0.11 -4.48 -12.56
N ALA A 35 -0.57 -5.64 -13.02
CA ALA A 35 -1.45 -6.53 -12.25
C ALA A 35 -0.89 -6.93 -10.86
N GLY A 36 0.43 -7.14 -10.73
CA GLY A 36 1.05 -7.45 -9.44
C GLY A 36 0.90 -6.30 -8.44
N THR A 37 1.16 -5.07 -8.88
CA THR A 37 1.02 -3.86 -8.06
C THR A 37 -0.44 -3.57 -7.71
N MET A 38 -1.37 -3.83 -8.64
CA MET A 38 -2.81 -3.73 -8.38
C MET A 38 -3.25 -4.68 -7.25
N ILE A 39 -2.75 -5.92 -7.27
CA ILE A 39 -3.00 -6.88 -6.19
C ILE A 39 -2.43 -6.34 -4.86
N GLU A 40 -1.22 -5.78 -4.86
CA GLU A 40 -0.61 -5.20 -3.66
C GLU A 40 -1.40 -4.00 -3.11
N ALA A 41 -1.94 -3.14 -3.98
CA ALA A 41 -2.81 -2.03 -3.58
C ALA A 41 -4.11 -2.53 -2.91
N LEU A 42 -4.77 -3.53 -3.50
CA LEU A 42 -5.97 -4.15 -2.92
C LEU A 42 -5.67 -4.86 -1.59
N LEU A 43 -4.52 -5.55 -1.48
CA LEU A 43 -4.08 -6.15 -0.23
C LEU A 43 -3.85 -5.08 0.86
N ALA A 44 -3.22 -3.95 0.53
CA ALA A 44 -2.98 -2.87 1.47
C ALA A 44 -4.31 -2.32 2.02
N TYR A 45 -5.25 -2.07 1.12
CA TYR A 45 -6.62 -1.65 1.47
C TYR A 45 -7.32 -2.67 2.37
N LEU A 46 -7.28 -3.97 2.02
CA LEU A 46 -7.89 -5.05 2.81
C LEU A 46 -7.27 -5.20 4.21
N TYR A 47 -5.99 -4.85 4.36
CA TYR A 47 -5.30 -4.86 5.66
C TYR A 47 -5.45 -3.55 6.45
N GLY A 48 -6.23 -2.59 5.94
CA GLY A 48 -6.37 -1.27 6.54
C GLY A 48 -5.02 -0.55 6.66
N ILE A 49 -4.11 -0.79 5.72
CA ILE A 49 -2.84 -0.07 5.60
C ILE A 49 -3.12 1.18 4.76
N PRO A 50 -2.75 2.39 5.23
CA PRO A 50 -2.89 3.62 4.46
C PRO A 50 -2.29 3.45 3.07
N LEU A 51 -3.10 3.66 2.05
CA LEU A 51 -2.73 3.49 0.66
C LEU A 51 -2.64 4.86 -0.01
N ILE A 52 -1.51 5.10 -0.67
CA ILE A 52 -1.24 6.30 -1.43
C ILE A 52 -0.88 5.85 -2.85
N VAL A 53 -1.49 6.46 -3.85
CA VAL A 53 -1.26 6.17 -5.26
C VAL A 53 -0.75 7.42 -5.93
N ILE A 54 0.45 7.33 -6.50
CA ILE A 54 1.00 8.37 -7.38
C ILE A 54 0.40 8.16 -8.77
N GLU A 55 -0.31 9.16 -9.26
CA GLU A 55 -1.07 9.15 -10.51
C GLU A 55 -0.27 9.70 -11.70
N GLU A 56 -0.89 9.67 -12.88
CA GLU A 56 -0.33 10.16 -14.15
C GLU A 56 1.03 9.52 -14.48
N THR A 57 1.21 8.26 -14.08
CA THR A 57 2.42 7.48 -14.33
C THR A 57 2.41 6.77 -15.69
N GLY A 58 1.24 6.71 -16.35
CA GLY A 58 1.00 5.99 -17.59
C GLY A 58 0.79 4.49 -17.41
N TYR A 59 0.70 4.02 -16.16
CA TYR A 59 0.55 2.61 -15.83
C TYR A 59 -0.89 2.25 -15.44
N PRO A 60 -1.29 0.96 -15.54
CA PRO A 60 -2.62 0.51 -15.13
C PRO A 60 -3.07 0.91 -13.73
N THR A 61 -2.14 1.11 -12.79
CA THR A 61 -2.43 1.59 -11.43
C THR A 61 -3.09 2.95 -11.37
N ASP A 62 -2.93 3.80 -12.38
CA ASP A 62 -3.62 5.10 -12.47
C ASP A 62 -5.15 4.93 -12.48
N LYS A 63 -5.65 3.76 -12.91
CA LYS A 63 -7.09 3.42 -12.93
C LYS A 63 -7.65 3.02 -11.56
N LEU A 64 -6.84 2.94 -10.51
CA LEU A 64 -7.35 2.69 -9.16
C LEU A 64 -8.29 3.81 -8.70
N LYS A 65 -8.11 5.04 -9.20
CA LYS A 65 -8.99 6.17 -8.91
C LYS A 65 -10.43 5.93 -9.36
N ASP A 66 -10.59 5.26 -10.50
CA ASP A 66 -11.90 4.94 -11.08
C ASP A 66 -12.68 3.93 -10.21
N LEU A 67 -11.97 3.10 -9.44
CA LEU A 67 -12.56 2.17 -8.47
C LEU A 67 -12.86 2.82 -7.12
N ALA A 68 -12.22 3.95 -6.81
CA ALA A 68 -12.22 4.56 -5.50
C ALA A 68 -13.38 5.55 -5.30
N VAL A 69 -14.57 5.04 -5.01
CA VAL A 69 -15.75 5.90 -4.70
C VAL A 69 -15.59 6.53 -3.32
N ASP A 70 -15.61 7.86 -3.25
CA ASP A 70 -15.31 8.65 -2.04
C ASP A 70 -13.93 8.32 -1.41
N GLY A 71 -12.99 7.85 -2.22
CA GLY A 71 -11.67 7.40 -1.79
C GLY A 71 -11.61 5.98 -1.23
N TYR A 72 -12.67 5.17 -1.36
CA TYR A 72 -12.69 3.77 -0.90
C TYR A 72 -12.77 2.79 -2.07
N LEU A 73 -11.92 1.76 -2.05
CA LEU A 73 -11.86 0.76 -3.14
C LEU A 73 -12.98 -0.27 -3.10
N ASP A 74 -13.72 -0.36 -1.99
CA ASP A 74 -14.90 -1.21 -1.89
C ASP A 74 -15.94 -0.68 -0.89
N HIS A 75 -17.08 -1.38 -0.80
CA HIS A 75 -18.19 -1.05 0.08
C HIS A 75 -17.86 -1.14 1.59
N ARG A 76 -16.77 -1.81 1.99
CA ARG A 76 -16.41 -2.00 3.41
C ARG A 76 -15.76 -0.75 4.00
N LYS A 77 -15.30 0.18 3.15
CA LYS A 77 -14.70 1.47 3.53
C LYS A 77 -13.60 1.34 4.60
N LEU A 78 -12.70 0.37 4.43
CA LEU A 78 -11.69 0.02 5.44
C LEU A 78 -10.66 1.13 5.69
N THR A 79 -10.18 1.75 4.63
CA THR A 79 -9.26 2.89 4.69
C THR A 79 -9.44 3.75 3.46
N LYS A 80 -9.28 5.07 3.60
CA LYS A 80 -9.22 5.94 2.42
C LYS A 80 -7.92 5.72 1.66
N THR A 81 -8.03 5.70 0.34
CA THR A 81 -6.91 5.75 -0.60
C THR A 81 -6.66 7.20 -0.96
N TYR A 82 -5.41 7.62 -0.89
CA TYR A 82 -4.97 8.94 -1.31
C TYR A 82 -4.43 8.88 -2.74
N PHE A 83 -4.76 9.88 -3.54
CA PHE A 83 -4.35 10.01 -4.93
C PHE A 83 -3.67 11.36 -5.09
N THR A 84 -2.49 11.38 -5.70
CA THR A 84 -1.72 12.60 -5.96
C THR A 84 -0.75 12.38 -7.12
N GLU A 85 -0.38 13.43 -7.82
CA GLU A 85 0.70 13.41 -8.83
C GLU A 85 2.06 13.81 -8.22
N ASP A 86 2.06 14.37 -7.00
CA ASP A 86 3.24 14.91 -6.34
C ASP A 86 3.91 13.86 -5.43
N PRO A 87 5.16 13.46 -5.72
CA PRO A 87 5.88 12.51 -4.87
C PRO A 87 6.22 13.05 -3.48
N GLU A 88 6.38 14.36 -3.29
CA GLU A 88 6.63 14.97 -1.98
C GLU A 88 5.38 14.88 -1.09
N GLU A 89 4.23 15.20 -1.68
CA GLU A 89 2.94 15.05 -1.01
C GLU A 89 2.65 13.58 -0.67
N ALA A 90 2.95 12.66 -1.59
CA ALA A 90 2.79 11.22 -1.35
C ALA A 90 3.64 10.75 -0.15
N ALA A 91 4.88 11.22 -0.05
CA ALA A 91 5.78 10.89 1.06
C ALA A 91 5.26 11.44 2.41
N GLU A 92 4.85 12.70 2.45
CA GLU A 92 4.30 13.32 3.67
C GLU A 92 3.02 12.60 4.12
N LYS A 93 2.13 12.28 3.18
CA LYS A 93 0.90 11.55 3.46
C LYS A 93 1.17 10.15 3.98
N ALA A 94 2.13 9.44 3.39
CA ALA A 94 2.53 8.12 3.83
C ALA A 94 3.05 8.15 5.28
N TYR A 95 3.93 9.10 5.60
CA TYR A 95 4.51 9.25 6.94
C TYR A 95 3.44 9.58 7.99
N THR A 96 2.63 10.61 7.77
CA THR A 96 1.60 11.06 8.71
C THR A 96 0.53 10.00 8.96
N SER A 97 0.10 9.31 7.90
CA SER A 97 -0.90 8.23 8.01
C SER A 97 -0.33 6.99 8.71
N ALA A 98 0.93 6.62 8.42
CA ALA A 98 1.62 5.53 9.11
C ALA A 98 1.71 5.78 10.62
N LYS A 99 2.14 6.99 11.02
CA LYS A 99 2.27 7.40 12.43
C LYS A 99 0.93 7.32 13.16
N SER A 100 -0.14 7.76 12.52
CA SER A 100 -1.50 7.73 13.10
C SER A 100 -1.96 6.28 13.33
N ARG A 101 -1.73 5.40 12.35
CA ARG A 101 -2.07 3.98 12.43
C ARG A 101 -1.29 3.23 13.50
N THR A 102 0.03 3.46 13.62
CA THR A 102 0.85 2.79 14.64
C THR A 102 0.52 3.25 16.05
N THR A 103 0.04 4.47 16.22
CA THR A 103 -0.36 5.01 17.53
C THR A 103 -1.73 4.48 17.96
N GLN A 104 -2.66 4.27 17.01
CA GLN A 104 -4.01 3.76 17.29
C GLN A 104 -4.09 2.23 17.39
N SER A 105 -3.14 1.51 16.79
CA SER A 105 -3.04 0.05 16.86
C SER A 105 -1.67 -0.33 17.40
N PRO A 106 -1.48 -0.50 18.73
CA PRO A 106 -0.38 -1.32 19.19
C PRO A 106 -0.63 -2.68 18.55
N ARG A 107 0.28 -3.11 17.67
CA ARG A 107 0.23 -4.46 17.08
C ARG A 107 0.02 -5.41 18.26
N LYS A 108 -1.16 -6.03 18.37
CA LYS A 108 -1.42 -7.10 19.34
C LYS A 108 -0.42 -8.21 19.06
N THR A 109 0.74 -8.10 19.70
CA THR A 109 1.75 -9.13 19.82
C THR A 109 1.57 -9.71 21.22
N GLU A 110 0.33 -10.09 21.51
CA GLU A 110 -0.02 -10.90 22.66
C GLU A 110 -0.82 -12.08 22.12
N ASN A 111 -0.30 -13.27 22.39
CA ASN A 111 -0.85 -14.59 22.16
C ASN A 111 -0.55 -15.23 20.79
N ILE A 112 0.72 -15.54 20.56
CA ILE A 112 1.13 -16.86 20.02
C ILE A 112 2.36 -17.32 20.78
#